data_AF-A0A161KJY0-F1
#
_entry.id   AF-A0A161KJY0-F1
#
_cell.length_a   1.000
_cell.length_b   1.000
_cell.length_c   1.000
_cell.angle_alpha   90.00
_cell.angle_beta   90.00
_cell.angle_gamma   90.00
#
_symmetry.space_group_name_H-M   'P 1'
#
loop_
_entity.id
_entity.type
_entity.pdbx_description
1 polymer ?
#
loop_
_entity_poly.entity_id
_entity_poly.type
_entity_poly.pdbx_seq_one_letter_code
_entity_poly.pdbx_strand_id
1 'polypeptide(L)' 'MQSPLANASHWSVPALADHTGIYKTTVHRWFQLLHLHPHRHRHFKISSDPFLTLWIRCMTLRVHT' A
#
# COMPACT_ATOMS: atom_id res chain seq x y z
N MET A 1 7.89 -14.80 7.63
CA MET A 1 6.42 -14.70 7.59
C MET A 1 6.05 -13.32 8.13
N GLN A 2 5.49 -12.44 7.30
CA GLN A 2 5.14 -11.08 7.74
C GLN A 2 3.70 -11.12 8.26
N SER A 3 3.52 -11.10 9.58
CA SER A 3 2.21 -10.98 10.21
C SER A 3 1.60 -9.61 9.86
N PRO A 4 0.30 -9.52 9.48
CA PRO A 4 -0.32 -8.23 9.22
C PRO A 4 -0.29 -7.40 10.52
N LEU A 5 0.23 -6.17 10.44
CA LEU A 5 0.00 -5.16 11.49
C LEU A 5 -1.51 -5.04 11.67
N ALA A 6 -1.99 -4.97 12.91
CA ALA A 6 -3.39 -5.14 13.33
C ALA A 6 -4.45 -4.27 12.60
N ASN A 7 -4.04 -3.38 11.70
CA ASN A 7 -4.92 -2.55 10.87
C ASN A 7 -4.34 -2.22 9.47
N ALA A 8 -3.42 -3.04 8.94
CA ALA A 8 -2.79 -2.76 7.64
C ALA A 8 -3.58 -3.34 6.47
N SER A 9 -3.85 -2.51 5.45
CA SER A 9 -4.48 -2.93 4.17
C SER A 9 -3.59 -3.82 3.29
N HIS A 10 -2.48 -4.35 3.80
CA HIS A 10 -1.58 -5.25 3.07
C HIS A 10 -2.03 -6.70 3.27
N TRP A 11 -2.86 -7.19 2.36
CA TRP A 11 -3.25 -8.60 2.33
C TRP A 11 -2.46 -9.31 1.24
N SER A 12 -1.58 -10.21 1.63
CA SER A 12 -1.03 -11.20 0.69
C SER A 12 -2.07 -12.30 0.45
N VAL A 13 -2.03 -12.95 -0.72
CA VAL A 13 -2.92 -14.09 -1.05
C VAL A 13 -2.94 -15.16 0.06
N PRO A 14 -1.79 -15.64 0.59
CA PRO A 14 -1.81 -16.61 1.68
C PRO A 14 -2.39 -16.03 2.99
N ALA A 15 -2.07 -14.79 3.35
CA ALA A 15 -2.62 -14.19 4.57
C ALA A 15 -4.15 -14.04 4.52
N LEU A 16 -4.70 -13.70 3.35
CA LEU A 16 -6.14 -13.60 3.16
C LEU A 16 -6.82 -14.98 3.17
N ALA A 17 -6.18 -15.99 2.58
CA ALA A 17 -6.64 -17.38 2.64
C ALA A 17 -6.71 -17.91 4.08
N ASP A 18 -5.63 -17.72 4.85
CA ASP A 18 -5.54 -18.19 6.24
C ASP A 18 -6.57 -17.47 7.14
N HIS A 19 -6.85 -16.20 6.90
CA HIS A 19 -7.83 -15.43 7.66
C HIS A 19 -9.28 -15.79 7.32
N THR A 20 -9.58 -16.10 6.06
CA THR A 20 -10.95 -16.38 5.59
C THR A 20 -11.31 -17.85 5.55
N GLY A 21 -10.32 -18.75 5.67
CA GLY A 21 -10.50 -20.20 5.48
C GLY A 21 -10.76 -20.61 4.03
N ILE A 22 -10.55 -19.70 3.08
CA ILE A 22 -10.78 -19.94 1.66
C ILE A 22 -9.50 -20.46 1.01
N TYR A 23 -9.63 -21.39 0.06
CA TYR A 23 -8.47 -21.91 -0.66
C TYR A 23 -7.74 -20.83 -1.48
N LYS A 24 -6.41 -20.94 -1.55
CA LYS A 24 -5.52 -19.94 -2.18
C LYS A 24 -5.88 -19.60 -3.63
N THR A 25 -6.32 -20.58 -4.43
CA THR A 25 -6.69 -20.36 -5.84
C THR A 25 -7.98 -19.54 -5.99
N THR A 26 -8.93 -19.70 -5.07
CA THR A 26 -10.17 -18.90 -5.06
C THR A 26 -9.86 -17.46 -4.70
N VAL A 27 -9.03 -17.23 -3.68
CA VAL A 27 -8.55 -15.90 -3.30
C VAL A 27 -7.81 -15.23 -4.46
N HIS A 28 -6.94 -15.97 -5.15
CA HIS A 28 -6.24 -15.47 -6.34
C HIS A 28 -7.22 -15.09 -7.47
N ARG A 29 -8.25 -15.90 -7.72
CA ARG A 29 -9.32 -15.58 -8.69
C ARG A 29 -10.05 -14.29 -8.33
N TRP A 30 -10.41 -14.11 -7.06
CA TRP A 30 -11.12 -12.91 -6.61
C TRP A 30 -10.29 -11.64 -6.84
N PHE A 31 -8.98 -11.68 -6.57
CA PHE A 31 -8.10 -10.55 -6.88
C PHE A 31 -8.09 -10.20 -8.37
N GLN A 32 -8.06 -11.20 -9.25
CA GLN A 32 -8.11 -10.99 -10.70
C GLN A 32 -9.46 -10.45 -11.17
N LEU A 33 -10.57 -11.03 -10.69
CA LEU A 33 -11.93 -10.61 -11.06
C LEU A 33 -12.26 -9.19 -10.63
N LEU A 34 -11.79 -8.79 -9.45
CA LEU A 34 -12.03 -7.47 -8.88
C LEU A 34 -10.97 -6.45 -9.28
N HIS A 35 -9.97 -6.85 -10.07
CA HIS A 35 -8.78 -6.06 -10.41
C HIS A 35 -8.12 -5.41 -9.17
N LEU A 36 -8.19 -6.09 -8.03
CA LEU A 36 -7.62 -5.66 -6.77
C LEU A 36 -6.14 -6.02 -6.77
N HIS A 37 -5.28 -5.01 -6.90
CA HIS A 37 -3.85 -5.21 -6.77
C HIS A 37 -3.49 -5.27 -5.27
N PRO A 38 -2.96 -6.41 -4.75
CA PRO A 38 -2.61 -6.57 -3.34
C PRO A 38 -1.51 -5.59 -2.89
N HIS A 39 -0.79 -5.00 -3.84
CA HIS A 39 0.29 -4.05 -3.61
C HIS A 39 0.15 -2.84 -4.55
N ARG A 40 -0.59 -1.79 -4.14
CA ARG A 40 -0.27 -0.45 -4.64
C ARG A 40 1.02 -0.01 -3.94
N HIS A 41 2.08 0.21 -4.70
CA HIS A 41 3.35 0.69 -4.16
C HIS A 41 3.13 1.95 -3.30
N ARG A 42 3.79 2.00 -2.13
CA ARG A 42 3.74 3.17 -1.22
C ARG A 42 4.47 4.39 -1.77
N HIS A 43 5.23 4.23 -2.85
CA HIS A 43 5.92 5.32 -3.50
C HIS A 43 4.93 6.04 -4.41
N PHE A 44 4.60 7.26 -4.01
CA PHE A 44 3.92 8.18 -4.89
C PHE A 44 4.90 8.64 -5.96
N LYS A 45 4.45 8.77 -7.21
CA LYS A 45 5.21 9.53 -8.20
C LYS A 45 5.18 10.99 -7.76
N ILE A 46 6.28 11.50 -7.22
CA ILE A 46 6.47 12.94 -7.07
C ILE A 46 6.66 13.50 -8.48
N SER A 47 5.79 14.42 -8.89
CA SER A 47 6.04 15.22 -10.09
C SER A 47 7.17 16.21 -9.81
N SER A 48 8.06 16.45 -10.78
CA SER A 48 9.11 17.49 -10.70
C SER A 48 8.55 18.90 -10.89
N ASP A 49 7.32 19.13 -10.41
CA ASP A 49 6.71 20.44 -10.45
C ASP A 49 7.46 21.39 -9.49
N PRO A 50 7.91 22.57 -9.96
CA PRO A 50 8.74 23.46 -9.16
C PRO A 50 7.99 24.00 -7.94
N PHE A 51 6.66 24.13 -8.00
CA PHE A 51 5.85 24.62 -6.89
C PHE A 51 5.69 23.56 -5.81
N LEU A 52 5.46 22.30 -6.19
CA LEU A 52 5.38 21.17 -5.26
C LEU A 52 6.69 20.99 -4.46
N THR A 53 7.84 21.05 -5.13
CA THR A 53 9.16 20.85 -4.48
C THR A 53 9.48 21.98 -3.50
N LEU A 54 9.19 23.22 -3.87
CA LEU A 54 9.38 24.40 -3.02
C LEU A 54 8.53 24.31 -1.74
N TRP A 55 7.28 23.87 -1.88
CA TRP A 55 6.37 23.72 -0.76
C TRP A 55 6.86 22.68 0.26
N ILE A 56 7.30 21.51 -0.21
CA ILE A 56 7.87 20.44 0.66
C ILE A 56 9.08 20.97 1.43
N ARG A 57 9.96 21.73 0.75
CA ARG A 57 11.19 22.28 1.34
C ARG A 57 10.91 23.35 2.40
N CYS A 58 9.92 24.21 2.19
CA CYS A 58 9.49 25.20 3.20
C CYS A 58 8.87 24.54 4.44
N MET A 59 8.15 23.42 4.28
CA MET A 59 7.63 22.67 5.41
C MET A 59 8.74 22.05 6.27
N THR A 60 9.80 21.53 5.66
CA THR A 60 10.91 20.90 6.41
C THR A 60 11.72 21.92 7.21
N LEU A 61 11.84 23.17 6.73
CA LEU A 61 12.56 24.25 7.40
C LEU A 61 11.84 24.84 8.62
N ARG A 62 10.58 24.46 8.88
CA ARG A 62 9.75 24.98 9.99
C ARG A 62 9.80 24.13 11.27
N VAL A 63 10.44 22.96 11.25
CA VAL A 63 10.46 22.01 12.38
C VAL A 63 11.74 22.14 13.23
N HIS A 64 12.72 22.93 12.79
CA HIS A 64 14.07 22.96 13.39
C HIS A 64 14.43 24.29 14.09
N THR A 65 13.43 25.06 14.52
CA THR A 65 13.57 26.25 15.37
C THR A 65 12.65 26.16 16.57
#